data_AF-A0A2E8NF57-F1
#
_entry.id   AF-A0A2E8NF57-F1
#
_cell.length_a   1.000
_cell.length_b   1.000
_cell.length_c   1.000
_cell.angle_alpha   90.00
_cell.angle_beta   90.00
_cell.angle_gamma   90.00
#
_symmetry.space_group_name_H-M   'P 1'
#
loop_
_entity.id
_entity.type
_entity.pdbx_description
1 polymer ?
#
loop_
_entity_poly.entity_id
_entity_poly.type
_entity_poly.pdbx_seq_one_letter_code
_entity_poly.pdbx_strand_id
1 'polypeptide(L)'
;MLGGGLIGLNWGMFVWAVESERVVEASLGYFMNPLMNVFLGVVFLGEALRKAQWLAVTFAAAGVLWLTISLNAFPWVSLTLAISFALYGLIRKVAPASPLQGLRVETSVLLIPAIAFVLLRGNASENLTSDTATVILILLSGAVTGIPLLLFASSAKRIPLSILGILQYITPTIQFLLGVFAYNETFDSNRLIGYSIIWSGLAIFALDSFRFASSQTSHVE
;
A
#
# COMPACT_ATOMS: atom_id res chain seq x y z
N MET A 1 17.63 6.14 -5.06
CA MET A 1 18.31 4.96 -4.49
C MET A 1 17.55 4.39 -3.31
N LEU A 2 17.42 5.11 -2.19
CA LEU A 2 16.68 4.63 -1.01
C LEU A 2 15.24 4.19 -1.30
N GLY A 3 14.47 4.97 -2.07
CA GLY A 3 13.11 4.58 -2.49
C GLY A 3 13.07 3.26 -3.27
N GLY A 4 14.09 2.99 -4.09
CA GLY A 4 14.22 1.74 -4.86
C GLY A 4 14.49 0.55 -3.94
N GLY A 5 15.36 0.72 -2.95
CA GLY A 5 15.60 -0.30 -1.92
C GLY A 5 14.34 -0.61 -1.10
N LEU A 6 13.59 0.43 -0.70
CA LEU A 6 12.35 0.25 0.07
C LEU A 6 11.25 -0.46 -0.72
N ILE A 7 11.01 -0.05 -1.97
CA ILE A 7 9.98 -0.69 -2.80
C ILE A 7 10.40 -2.10 -3.22
N GLY A 8 11.70 -2.35 -3.43
CA GLY A 8 12.25 -3.68 -3.67
C GLY A 8 12.12 -4.60 -2.46
N LEU A 9 12.44 -4.10 -1.26
CA LEU A 9 12.23 -4.81 0.00
C LEU A 9 10.74 -5.14 0.18
N ASN A 10 9.85 -4.17 -0.07
CA ASN A 10 8.42 -4.35 0.06
C ASN A 10 7.90 -5.46 -0.87
N TRP A 11 8.22 -5.38 -2.16
CA TRP A 11 7.80 -6.37 -3.15
C TRP A 11 8.41 -7.75 -2.90
N GLY A 12 9.72 -7.80 -2.60
CA GLY A 12 10.40 -9.07 -2.30
C GLY A 12 9.82 -9.73 -1.05
N MET A 13 9.52 -8.94 -0.02
CA MET A 13 8.87 -9.43 1.20
C MET A 13 7.46 -9.95 0.92
N PHE A 14 6.69 -9.25 0.07
CA PHE A 14 5.36 -9.69 -0.33
C PHE A 14 5.40 -11.02 -1.07
N VAL A 15 6.27 -11.15 -2.08
CA VAL A 15 6.43 -12.41 -2.85
C VAL A 15 6.86 -13.55 -1.94
N TRP A 16 7.86 -13.32 -1.09
CA TRP A 16 8.31 -14.31 -0.11
C TRP A 16 7.19 -14.72 0.86
N ALA A 17 6.37 -13.77 1.31
CA ALA A 17 5.29 -14.05 2.24
C ALA A 17 4.19 -14.88 1.59
N VAL A 18 3.86 -14.62 0.31
CA VAL A 18 2.91 -15.44 -0.45
C VAL A 18 3.45 -16.86 -0.62
N GLU A 19 4.72 -17.01 -1.00
CA GLU A 19 5.37 -18.32 -1.18
C GLU A 19 5.49 -19.10 0.13
N SER A 20 5.69 -18.40 1.26
CA SER A 20 5.84 -19.00 2.60
C SER A 20 4.50 -19.19 3.32
N GLU A 21 3.37 -19.17 2.60
CA GLU A 21 2.01 -19.34 3.13
C GLU A 21 1.61 -18.28 4.19
N ARG A 22 2.29 -17.13 4.21
CA ARG A 22 2.03 -15.99 5.13
C ARG A 22 1.15 -14.92 4.50
N VAL A 23 0.24 -15.31 3.61
CA VAL A 23 -0.65 -14.39 2.87
C VAL A 23 -1.51 -13.54 3.81
N VAL A 24 -1.99 -14.11 4.92
CA VAL A 24 -2.79 -13.39 5.92
C VAL A 24 -1.98 -12.28 6.60
N GLU A 25 -0.74 -12.58 6.98
CA GLU A 25 0.17 -11.60 7.58
C GLU A 25 0.54 -10.50 6.55
N ALA A 26 0.76 -10.87 5.29
CA ALA A 26 0.98 -9.90 4.23
C ALA A 26 -0.22 -8.97 4.02
N SER A 27 -1.44 -9.52 4.02
CA SER A 27 -2.68 -8.75 3.90
C SER A 27 -2.87 -7.75 5.04
N LEU A 28 -2.59 -8.17 6.28
CA LEU A 28 -2.61 -7.28 7.45
C LEU A 28 -1.67 -6.07 7.27
N GLY A 29 -0.55 -6.25 6.55
CA GLY A 29 0.34 -5.16 6.17
C GLY A 29 -0.34 -4.05 5.36
N TYR A 30 -1.29 -4.38 4.49
CA TYR A 30 -2.06 -3.39 3.73
C TYR A 30 -3.03 -2.58 4.58
N PHE A 31 -3.48 -3.10 5.74
CA PHE A 31 -4.26 -2.32 6.70
C PHE A 31 -3.39 -1.48 7.63
N MET A 32 -2.21 -1.97 7.99
CA MET A 32 -1.24 -1.21 8.80
C MET A 32 -0.64 -0.03 8.02
N ASN A 33 -0.47 -0.17 6.71
CA ASN A 33 0.19 0.83 5.88
C ASN A 33 -0.48 2.23 5.93
N PRO A 34 -1.80 2.37 5.74
CA PRO A 34 -2.52 3.63 5.95
C PRO A 34 -2.19 4.34 7.26
N LEU A 35 -2.17 3.63 8.39
CA LEU A 35 -1.85 4.21 9.70
C LEU A 35 -0.41 4.68 9.75
N MET A 36 0.51 3.91 9.16
CA MET A 36 1.92 4.31 9.08
C MET A 36 2.10 5.57 8.22
N ASN A 37 1.38 5.71 7.11
CA ASN A 37 1.38 6.94 6.31
C ASN A 37 0.87 8.14 7.11
N VAL A 38 -0.23 7.97 7.87
CA VAL A 38 -0.74 9.03 8.75
C VAL A 38 0.28 9.40 9.81
N PHE A 39 0.86 8.42 10.49
CA PHE A 39 1.90 8.62 11.49
C PHE A 39 3.08 9.41 10.92
N LEU A 40 3.61 8.98 9.76
CA LEU A 40 4.73 9.67 9.11
C LEU A 40 4.36 11.09 8.68
N GLY A 41 3.14 11.30 8.18
CA GLY A 41 2.64 12.63 7.80
C GLY A 41 2.57 13.59 8.99
N VAL A 42 2.01 13.13 10.12
CA VAL A 42 1.90 13.96 11.32
C VAL A 42 3.27 14.23 11.94
N VAL A 43 4.09 13.20 12.13
CA VAL A 43 5.34 13.31 12.90
C VAL A 43 6.48 13.94 12.09
N PHE A 44 6.66 13.55 10.83
CA PHE A 44 7.81 14.01 10.03
C PHE A 44 7.49 15.21 9.14
N LEU A 45 6.23 15.39 8.75
CA LEU A 45 5.81 16.50 7.87
C LEU A 45 4.99 17.57 8.60
N GLY A 46 4.67 17.36 9.88
CA GLY A 46 3.89 18.30 10.67
C GLY A 46 2.45 18.46 10.19
N GLU A 47 1.88 17.44 9.53
CA GLU A 47 0.50 17.52 9.03
C GLU A 47 -0.51 17.61 10.18
N ALA A 48 -1.31 18.67 10.18
CA ALA A 48 -2.36 18.87 11.17
C ALA A 48 -3.65 18.15 10.76
N LEU A 49 -4.09 17.19 11.57
CA LEU A 49 -5.36 16.49 11.38
C LEU A 49 -6.50 17.21 12.09
N ARG A 50 -7.66 17.25 11.43
CA ARG A 50 -8.91 17.70 12.06
C ARG A 50 -9.36 16.70 13.13
N LYS A 51 -10.18 17.14 14.08
CA LYS A 51 -10.73 16.27 15.14
C LYS A 51 -11.43 15.02 14.60
N ALA A 52 -12.21 15.16 13.53
CA ALA A 52 -12.89 14.03 12.90
C ALA A 52 -11.91 13.06 12.19
N GLN A 53 -10.81 13.57 11.63
CA GLN A 53 -9.77 12.72 11.04
C GLN A 53 -9.01 11.95 12.13
N TRP A 54 -8.76 12.56 13.30
CA TRP A 54 -8.22 11.84 14.47
C TRP A 54 -9.15 10.73 14.95
N LEU A 55 -10.46 10.98 14.94
CA LEU A 55 -11.44 9.95 15.26
C LEU A 55 -11.37 8.79 14.25
N ALA A 56 -11.31 9.09 12.95
CA ALA A 56 -11.14 8.08 11.91
C ALA A 56 -9.87 7.24 12.10
N VAL A 57 -8.75 7.89 12.42
CA VAL A 57 -7.47 7.22 12.71
C VAL A 57 -7.57 6.31 13.93
N THR A 58 -8.30 6.74 14.98
CA THR A 58 -8.52 5.93 16.19
C THR A 58 -9.31 4.66 15.89
N PHE A 59 -10.38 4.77 15.10
CA PHE A 59 -11.15 3.61 14.64
C PHE A 59 -10.27 2.68 13.78
N ALA A 60 -9.56 3.24 12.80
CA ALA A 60 -8.68 2.47 11.95
C ALA A 60 -7.60 1.73 12.76
N ALA A 61 -6.98 2.38 13.75
CA ALA A 61 -6.02 1.77 14.66
C ALA A 61 -6.64 0.65 15.51
N ALA A 62 -7.85 0.86 16.04
CA ALA A 62 -8.55 -0.17 16.82
C ALA A 62 -8.88 -1.41 15.97
N GLY A 63 -9.34 -1.22 14.73
CA GLY A 63 -9.63 -2.34 13.83
C GLY A 63 -8.37 -3.08 13.38
N VAL A 64 -7.27 -2.37 13.08
CA VAL A 64 -5.97 -3.00 12.79
C VAL A 64 -5.44 -3.77 14.00
N LEU A 65 -5.57 -3.21 15.21
CA LEU A 65 -5.19 -3.88 16.44
C LEU A 65 -6.01 -5.17 16.65
N TRP A 66 -7.31 -5.13 16.40
CA TRP A 66 -8.18 -6.31 16.46
C TRP A 66 -7.73 -7.41 15.49
N LEU A 67 -7.48 -7.04 14.23
CA LEU A 67 -7.00 -7.98 13.20
C LEU A 67 -5.62 -8.55 13.57
N THR A 68 -4.77 -7.74 14.20
CA THR A 68 -3.44 -8.16 14.66
C THR A 68 -3.53 -9.16 15.82
N ILE A 69 -4.36 -8.91 16.82
CA ILE A 69 -4.58 -9.82 17.94
C ILE A 69 -5.17 -11.14 17.43
N SER A 70 -6.11 -11.06 16.48
CA SER A 70 -6.74 -12.21 15.84
C SER A 70 -5.75 -13.09 15.05
N LEU A 71 -4.60 -12.55 14.66
CA LEU A 71 -3.54 -13.30 14.00
C LEU A 71 -2.88 -14.32 14.95
N ASN A 72 -2.97 -14.11 16.27
CA ASN A 72 -2.32 -14.93 17.32
C ASN A 72 -0.79 -15.11 17.13
N ALA A 73 -0.15 -14.20 16.40
CA ALA A 73 1.28 -14.23 16.12
C ALA A 73 1.82 -12.80 15.99
N PHE A 74 3.13 -12.64 16.18
CA PHE A 74 3.77 -11.35 15.99
C PHE A 74 3.84 -11.01 14.48
N PRO A 75 3.25 -9.88 14.03
CA PRO A 75 3.01 -9.58 12.61
C PRO A 75 4.21 -8.90 11.93
N TRP A 76 5.40 -9.50 12.02
CA TRP A 76 6.62 -8.88 11.53
C TRP A 76 6.59 -8.64 10.00
N VAL A 77 5.97 -9.54 9.22
CA VAL A 77 5.80 -9.35 7.76
C VAL A 77 4.91 -8.14 7.49
N SER A 78 3.79 -8.03 8.23
CA SER A 78 2.86 -6.90 8.11
C SER A 78 3.57 -5.58 8.41
N LEU A 79 4.37 -5.56 9.48
CA LEU A 79 5.14 -4.38 9.90
C LEU A 79 6.19 -4.01 8.85
N THR A 80 6.95 -4.98 8.34
CA THR A 80 7.94 -4.74 7.29
C THR A 80 7.29 -4.16 6.03
N LEU A 81 6.16 -4.72 5.59
CA LEU A 81 5.42 -4.21 4.44
C LEU A 81 4.86 -2.79 4.68
N ALA A 82 4.23 -2.57 5.83
CA ALA A 82 3.66 -1.27 6.19
C ALA A 82 4.73 -0.19 6.27
N ILE A 83 5.82 -0.44 6.99
CA ILE A 83 6.90 0.52 7.21
C ILE A 83 7.64 0.81 5.90
N SER A 84 8.03 -0.23 5.14
CA SER A 84 8.78 -0.04 3.90
C SER A 84 8.02 0.79 2.87
N PHE A 85 6.73 0.51 2.65
CA PHE A 85 5.94 1.24 1.66
C PHE A 85 5.51 2.63 2.16
N ALA A 86 5.27 2.81 3.46
CA ALA A 86 4.99 4.14 4.00
C ALA A 86 6.22 5.07 3.95
N LEU A 87 7.42 4.55 4.27
CA LEU A 87 8.67 5.28 4.07
C LEU A 87 8.93 5.58 2.60
N TYR A 88 8.60 4.65 1.70
CA TYR A 88 8.64 4.89 0.25
C TYR A 88 7.72 6.07 -0.12
N GLY A 89 6.47 6.08 0.36
CA GLY A 89 5.53 7.19 0.17
C GLY A 89 6.07 8.52 0.69
N LEU A 90 6.67 8.53 1.89
CA LEU A 90 7.32 9.72 2.47
C LEU A 90 8.46 10.22 1.58
N ILE A 91 9.35 9.34 1.12
CA ILE A 91 10.44 9.69 0.19
C ILE A 91 9.85 10.27 -1.09
N ARG A 92 8.80 9.68 -1.66
CA ARG A 92 8.17 10.21 -2.88
C ARG A 92 7.55 11.59 -2.70
N LYS A 93 7.05 11.88 -1.50
CA LYS A 93 6.49 13.19 -1.16
C LYS A 93 7.56 14.27 -1.03
N VAL A 94 8.69 13.97 -0.39
CA VAL A 94 9.75 14.97 -0.11
C VAL A 94 10.83 15.06 -1.20
N ALA A 95 10.99 14.01 -2.02
CA ALA A 95 12.05 13.98 -3.03
C ALA A 95 11.83 15.06 -4.11
N PRO A 96 12.88 15.78 -4.52
CA PRO A 96 12.78 16.82 -5.55
C PRO A 96 12.53 16.24 -6.95
N ALA A 97 13.01 15.02 -7.22
CA ALA A 97 12.87 14.36 -8.52
C ALA A 97 11.41 14.20 -8.95
N SER A 98 11.10 14.42 -10.23
CA SER A 98 9.73 14.19 -10.73
C SER A 98 9.32 12.72 -10.57
N PRO A 99 8.01 12.41 -10.47
CA PRO A 99 7.55 11.02 -10.31
C PRO A 99 8.18 10.04 -11.31
N LEU A 100 8.23 10.44 -12.59
CA LEU A 100 8.83 9.66 -13.68
C LEU A 100 10.35 9.51 -13.52
N GLN A 101 11.07 10.59 -13.20
CA GLN A 101 12.51 10.53 -12.97
C GLN A 101 12.85 9.61 -11.80
N GLY A 102 12.12 9.73 -10.69
CA GLY A 102 12.33 8.87 -9.52
C GLY A 102 12.02 7.41 -9.84
N LEU A 103 10.95 7.12 -10.59
CA LEU A 103 10.64 5.74 -11.00
C LEU A 103 11.75 5.15 -11.87
N ARG A 104 12.29 5.91 -12.84
CA ARG A 104 13.43 5.47 -13.65
C ARG A 104 14.64 5.10 -12.79
N VAL A 105 14.99 5.94 -11.81
CA VAL A 105 16.12 5.68 -10.90
C VAL A 105 15.88 4.42 -10.08
N GLU A 106 14.67 4.22 -9.56
CA GLU A 106 14.33 3.06 -8.76
C GLU A 106 14.37 1.76 -9.55
N THR A 107 13.79 1.75 -10.75
CA THR A 107 13.86 0.60 -11.65
C THR A 107 15.29 0.29 -12.05
N SER A 108 16.13 1.32 -12.26
CA SER A 108 17.56 1.11 -12.56
C SER A 108 18.31 0.48 -11.39
N VAL A 109 17.98 0.89 -10.16
CA VAL A 109 18.56 0.29 -8.94
C VAL A 109 18.13 -1.17 -8.77
N LEU A 110 16.87 -1.49 -9.08
CA LEU A 110 16.33 -2.85 -8.99
C LEU A 110 16.76 -3.76 -10.15
N LEU A 111 17.14 -3.18 -11.29
CA LEU A 111 17.62 -3.93 -12.44
C LEU A 111 18.90 -4.71 -12.10
N ILE A 112 19.79 -4.14 -11.30
CA ILE A 112 21.06 -4.76 -10.90
C ILE A 112 20.83 -6.09 -10.15
N PRO A 113 20.10 -6.12 -9.01
CA PRO A 113 19.83 -7.37 -8.31
C PRO A 113 18.95 -8.33 -9.12
N ALA A 114 18.06 -7.82 -9.99
CA ALA A 114 17.26 -8.68 -10.88
C ALA A 114 18.14 -9.44 -11.89
N ILE A 115 19.07 -8.77 -12.56
CA ILE A 115 20.03 -9.41 -13.47
C ILE A 115 20.90 -10.42 -12.71
N ALA A 116 21.43 -10.03 -11.55
CA ALA A 116 22.24 -10.92 -10.73
C ALA A 116 21.47 -12.19 -10.35
N PHE A 117 20.21 -12.06 -9.93
CA PHE A 117 19.35 -13.20 -9.60
C PHE A 117 19.14 -14.15 -10.78
N VAL A 118 18.84 -13.61 -11.97
CA VAL A 118 18.63 -14.41 -13.19
C VAL A 118 19.90 -15.15 -13.61
N LEU A 119 21.06 -14.50 -13.55
CA LEU A 119 22.35 -15.11 -13.88
C LEU A 119 22.73 -16.21 -12.88
N LEU A 120 22.54 -15.98 -11.57
CA LEU A 120 22.85 -16.95 -10.52
C LEU A 120 21.93 -18.17 -10.53
N ARG A 121 20.67 -18.01 -10.95
CA ARG A 121 19.73 -19.13 -11.09
C ARG A 121 20.10 -20.07 -12.24
N GLY A 122 20.85 -19.63 -13.24
CA GLY A 122 21.31 -20.48 -14.36
C GLY A 122 20.25 -20.85 -15.41
N ASN A 123 18.98 -20.49 -15.20
CA ASN A 123 17.84 -20.95 -16.02
C ASN A 123 17.31 -19.84 -16.96
N ALA A 124 18.12 -18.83 -17.26
CA ALA A 124 17.67 -17.66 -18.05
C ALA A 124 17.14 -18.06 -19.44
N SER A 125 17.76 -19.06 -20.07
CA SER A 125 17.35 -19.61 -21.36
C SER A 125 16.02 -20.38 -21.30
N GLU A 126 15.77 -21.15 -20.24
CA GLU A 126 14.53 -21.93 -20.08
C GLU A 126 13.31 -21.01 -19.81
N ASN A 127 13.51 -19.91 -19.09
CA ASN A 127 12.44 -18.94 -18.83
C ASN A 127 12.03 -18.16 -20.09
N LEU A 128 12.96 -17.93 -21.02
CA LEU A 128 12.72 -17.25 -22.30
C LEU A 128 12.18 -18.19 -23.40
N THR A 129 12.21 -19.51 -23.18
CA THR A 129 11.54 -20.50 -24.04
C THR A 129 10.07 -20.74 -23.68
N SER A 130 9.52 -19.95 -22.76
CA SER A 130 8.08 -19.96 -22.43
C SER A 130 7.23 -19.62 -23.66
N ASP A 131 5.99 -20.11 -23.70
CA ASP A 131 5.05 -19.75 -24.77
C ASP A 131 4.90 -18.23 -24.93
N THR A 132 4.68 -17.78 -26.17
CA THR A 132 4.65 -16.35 -26.55
C THR A 132 3.65 -15.56 -25.68
N ALA A 133 2.52 -16.18 -25.31
CA ALA A 133 1.54 -15.55 -24.43
C ALA A 133 2.12 -15.23 -23.05
N THR A 134 2.94 -16.11 -22.48
CA THR A 134 3.58 -15.92 -21.17
C THR A 134 4.56 -14.75 -21.20
N VAL A 135 5.37 -14.66 -22.26
CA VAL A 135 6.32 -13.54 -22.44
C VAL A 135 5.57 -12.20 -22.54
N ILE A 136 4.45 -12.16 -23.27
CA ILE A 136 3.60 -10.97 -23.36
C ILE A 136 3.04 -10.60 -21.99
N LEU A 137 2.53 -11.56 -21.21
CA LEU A 137 2.01 -11.31 -19.87
C LEU A 137 3.09 -10.78 -18.92
N ILE A 138 4.33 -11.31 -18.99
CA ILE A 138 5.46 -10.82 -18.21
C ILE A 138 5.77 -9.36 -18.57
N LEU A 139 5.81 -9.01 -19.86
CA LEU A 139 6.03 -7.62 -20.30
C LEU A 139 4.91 -6.68 -19.83
N LEU A 140 3.65 -7.12 -19.93
CA LEU A 140 2.49 -6.35 -19.47
C LEU A 140 2.46 -6.18 -17.95
N SER A 141 2.97 -7.14 -17.17
CA SER A 141 3.06 -7.02 -15.71
C SER A 141 3.88 -5.80 -15.26
N GLY A 142 4.93 -5.45 -16.04
CA GLY A 142 5.72 -4.25 -15.82
C GLY A 142 4.91 -2.97 -16.01
N ALA A 143 4.06 -2.92 -17.04
CA ALA A 143 3.16 -1.79 -17.27
C ALA A 143 2.08 -1.69 -16.18
N VAL A 144 1.43 -2.82 -15.85
CA VAL A 144 0.39 -2.90 -14.81
C VAL A 144 0.92 -2.55 -13.43
N THR A 145 2.23 -2.71 -13.17
CA THR A 145 2.87 -2.30 -11.90
C THR A 145 3.39 -0.86 -11.96
N GLY A 146 4.08 -0.49 -13.03
CA GLY A 146 4.75 0.80 -13.18
C GLY A 146 3.77 1.97 -13.28
N ILE A 147 2.65 1.80 -13.99
CA ILE A 147 1.65 2.86 -14.17
C ILE A 147 1.01 3.23 -12.81
N PRO A 148 0.46 2.30 -12.00
CA PRO A 148 -0.04 2.63 -10.67
C PRO A 148 1.01 3.25 -9.75
N LEU A 149 2.27 2.77 -9.78
CA LEU A 149 3.35 3.38 -8.98
C LEU A 149 3.64 4.82 -9.41
N LEU A 150 3.58 5.11 -10.70
CA LEU A 150 3.74 6.47 -11.22
C LEU A 150 2.58 7.38 -10.80
N LEU A 151 1.35 6.88 -10.87
CA LEU A 151 0.16 7.60 -10.41
C LEU A 151 0.23 7.84 -8.90
N PHE A 152 0.61 6.84 -8.11
CA PHE A 152 0.84 6.94 -6.68
C PHE A 152 1.89 8.02 -6.36
N ALA A 153 3.06 7.95 -6.98
CA ALA A 153 4.13 8.92 -6.75
C ALA A 153 3.71 10.35 -7.16
N SER A 154 2.86 10.48 -8.18
CA SER A 154 2.28 11.76 -8.59
C SER A 154 1.28 12.30 -7.55
N SER A 155 0.44 11.43 -6.98
CA SER A 155 -0.50 11.79 -5.93
C SER A 155 0.19 12.12 -4.61
N ALA A 156 1.20 11.34 -4.21
CA ALA A 156 1.95 11.54 -2.96
C ALA A 156 2.56 12.94 -2.84
N LYS A 157 2.95 13.55 -3.97
CA LYS A 157 3.45 14.94 -4.01
C LYS A 157 2.36 16.00 -3.86
N ARG A 158 1.12 15.70 -4.24
CA ARG A 158 0.02 16.67 -4.36
C ARG A 158 -0.89 16.71 -3.14
N ILE A 159 -1.04 15.59 -2.43
CA ILE A 159 -1.94 15.50 -1.28
C ILE A 159 -1.16 15.21 0.01
N PRO A 160 -1.68 15.61 1.18
CA PRO A 160 -1.12 15.21 2.48
C PRO A 160 -0.91 13.70 2.57
N LEU A 161 0.20 13.27 3.17
CA LEU A 161 0.55 11.86 3.35
C LEU A 161 -0.49 11.14 4.22
N SER A 162 -1.06 11.84 5.19
CA SER A 162 -2.19 11.38 5.99
C SER A 162 -3.43 11.08 5.16
N ILE A 163 -3.81 11.97 4.23
CA ILE A 163 -4.93 11.74 3.31
C ILE A 163 -4.61 10.58 2.37
N LEU A 164 -3.39 10.52 1.83
CA LEU A 164 -2.93 9.40 1.01
C LEU A 164 -3.04 8.06 1.75
N GLY A 165 -2.69 8.05 3.04
CA GLY A 165 -2.84 6.88 3.91
C GLY A 165 -4.30 6.45 4.02
N ILE A 166 -5.20 7.37 4.35
CA ILE A 166 -6.62 7.03 4.53
C ILE A 166 -7.26 6.54 3.22
N LEU A 167 -6.92 7.15 2.08
CA LEU A 167 -7.39 6.69 0.77
C LEU A 167 -6.90 5.28 0.41
N GLN A 168 -5.74 4.85 0.93
CA GLN A 168 -5.22 3.51 0.65
C GLN A 168 -6.06 2.40 1.27
N TYR A 169 -6.95 2.68 2.23
CA TYR A 169 -7.92 1.68 2.72
C TYR A 169 -8.93 1.23 1.65
N ILE A 170 -9.03 1.94 0.52
CA ILE A 170 -9.81 1.49 -0.63
C ILE A 170 -9.31 0.13 -1.12
N THR A 171 -7.99 -0.07 -1.19
CA THR A 171 -7.39 -1.32 -1.68
C THR A 171 -7.79 -2.55 -0.86
N PRO A 172 -7.56 -2.60 0.47
CA PRO A 172 -7.99 -3.74 1.26
C PRO A 172 -9.51 -3.93 1.30
N THR A 173 -10.29 -2.86 1.10
CA THR A 173 -11.76 -2.97 0.98
C THR A 173 -12.14 -3.65 -0.34
N ILE A 174 -11.53 -3.28 -1.45
CA ILE A 174 -11.73 -3.95 -2.75
C ILE A 174 -11.29 -5.42 -2.65
N GLN A 175 -10.13 -5.70 -2.05
CA GLN A 175 -9.65 -7.07 -1.85
C GLN A 175 -10.65 -7.92 -1.06
N PHE A 176 -11.19 -7.36 0.03
CA PHE A 176 -12.26 -8.03 0.80
C PHE A 176 -13.49 -8.33 -0.07
N LEU A 177 -13.97 -7.34 -0.83
CA LEU A 177 -15.19 -7.51 -1.64
C LEU A 177 -14.99 -8.55 -2.74
N LEU A 178 -13.81 -8.58 -3.37
CA LEU A 178 -13.45 -9.61 -4.34
C LEU A 178 -13.35 -10.99 -3.69
N GLY A 179 -12.70 -11.12 -2.53
CA GLY A 179 -12.62 -12.37 -1.77
C GLY A 179 -14.00 -12.97 -1.49
N VAL A 180 -14.94 -12.16 -0.99
CA VAL A 180 -16.29 -12.60 -0.64
C VAL A 180 -17.15 -12.88 -1.87
N PHE A 181 -17.25 -11.92 -2.80
CA PHE A 181 -18.25 -11.98 -3.87
C PHE A 181 -17.76 -12.63 -5.17
N ALA A 182 -16.46 -12.50 -5.50
CA ALA A 182 -15.91 -13.04 -6.74
C ALA A 182 -15.25 -14.41 -6.52
N TYR A 183 -14.54 -14.58 -5.40
CA TYR A 183 -13.79 -15.80 -5.10
C TYR A 183 -14.49 -16.75 -4.12
N ASN A 184 -15.65 -16.37 -3.57
CA ASN A 184 -16.45 -17.17 -2.63
C ASN A 184 -15.63 -17.69 -1.43
N GLU A 185 -14.67 -16.89 -0.93
CA GLU A 185 -13.88 -17.27 0.23
C GLU A 185 -14.77 -17.37 1.48
N THR A 186 -14.58 -18.43 2.27
CA THR A 186 -15.28 -18.59 3.55
C THR A 186 -14.87 -17.47 4.49
N PHE A 187 -15.82 -16.59 4.79
CA PHE A 187 -15.52 -15.38 5.53
C PHE A 187 -15.52 -15.63 7.03
N ASP A 188 -14.39 -15.34 7.69
CA ASP A 188 -14.25 -15.44 9.14
C ASP A 188 -14.99 -14.28 9.83
N SER A 189 -16.02 -14.60 10.62
CA SER A 189 -16.82 -13.62 11.37
C SER A 189 -15.94 -12.74 12.28
N ASN A 190 -14.82 -13.27 12.77
CA ASN A 190 -13.91 -12.51 13.62
C ASN A 190 -13.20 -11.37 12.86
N ARG A 191 -12.84 -11.60 11.59
CA ARG A 191 -12.27 -10.54 10.73
C ARG A 191 -13.29 -9.44 10.47
N LEU A 192 -14.58 -9.79 10.30
CA LEU A 192 -15.65 -8.81 9.99
C LEU A 192 -15.68 -7.66 11.00
N ILE A 193 -15.45 -7.98 12.27
CA ILE A 193 -15.42 -7.01 13.36
C ILE A 193 -14.34 -5.96 13.09
N GLY A 194 -13.11 -6.41 12.79
CA GLY A 194 -11.99 -5.52 12.44
C GLY A 194 -12.30 -4.65 11.22
N TYR A 195 -12.79 -5.25 10.14
CA TYR A 195 -13.18 -4.51 8.93
C TYR A 195 -14.27 -3.47 9.21
N SER A 196 -15.28 -3.83 10.01
CA SER A 196 -16.41 -2.96 10.33
C SER A 196 -15.99 -1.75 11.17
N ILE A 197 -15.04 -1.93 12.10
CA ILE A 197 -14.43 -0.84 12.87
C ILE A 197 -13.66 0.10 11.92
N ILE A 198 -12.84 -0.44 11.01
CA ILE A 198 -12.08 0.35 10.03
C ILE A 198 -13.03 1.14 9.11
N TRP A 199 -14.07 0.50 8.59
CA TRP A 199 -15.07 1.14 7.73
C TRP A 199 -15.87 2.23 8.45
N SER A 200 -16.14 2.07 9.74
CA SER A 200 -16.74 3.13 10.56
C SER A 200 -15.82 4.36 10.60
N GLY A 201 -14.51 4.16 10.79
CA GLY A 201 -13.52 5.24 10.70
C GLY A 201 -13.48 5.90 9.32
N LEU A 202 -13.52 5.11 8.25
CA LEU A 202 -13.52 5.61 6.88
C LEU A 202 -14.79 6.39 6.55
N ALA A 203 -15.95 5.96 7.04
CA ALA A 203 -17.20 6.69 6.89
C ALA A 203 -17.12 8.06 7.57
N ILE A 204 -16.57 8.13 8.78
CA ILE A 204 -16.33 9.40 9.50
C ILE A 204 -15.41 10.31 8.68
N PHE A 205 -14.30 9.77 8.16
CA PHE A 205 -13.36 10.54 7.34
C PHE A 205 -13.99 11.06 6.05
N ALA A 206 -14.77 10.22 5.36
CA ALA A 206 -15.44 10.59 4.11
C ALA A 206 -16.45 11.71 4.38
N LEU A 207 -17.30 11.56 5.39
CA LEU A 207 -18.31 12.56 5.77
C LEU A 207 -17.67 13.90 6.16
N ASP A 208 -16.59 13.89 6.94
CA ASP A 208 -15.83 15.09 7.30
C ASP A 208 -15.22 15.77 6.07
N SER A 209 -14.66 14.99 5.14
CA SER A 209 -14.07 15.51 3.90
C SER A 209 -15.12 16.13 2.97
N PHE A 210 -16.29 15.51 2.82
CA PHE A 210 -17.40 16.07 2.05
C PHE A 210 -17.92 17.38 2.66
N ARG A 211 -18.14 17.42 3.97
CA ARG A 211 -18.60 18.63 4.68
C ARG A 211 -17.63 19.79 4.54
N PHE A 212 -16.33 19.51 4.67
CA PHE A 212 -15.30 20.53 4.52
C PHE A 212 -15.22 21.06 3.08
N ALA A 213 -15.28 20.18 2.07
CA ALA A 213 -15.29 20.59 0.68
C ALA A 213 -16.51 21.46 0.35
N SER A 214 -17.70 21.09 0.81
CA SER A 214 -18.92 21.87 0.59
C SER A 214 -18.91 23.24 1.28
N SER A 215 -18.23 23.36 2.43
CA SER A 215 -18.12 24.64 3.16
C SER A 215 -17.17 25.64 2.50
N GLN A 216 -16.21 25.17 1.69
CA GLN A 216 -15.30 26.07 0.95
C GLN A 216 -15.97 26.63 -0.31
N THR A 217 -16.82 25.84 -0.98
CA THR A 217 -17.53 26.29 -2.18
C THR A 217 -18.57 27.36 -1.90
N SER A 218 -19.19 27.36 -0.70
CA SER A 218 -20.20 28.37 -0.32
C SER A 218 -19.64 29.76 0.06
N HIS A 219 -18.32 29.91 0.13
CA HIS A 219 -17.65 31.20 0.42
C HIS A 219 -17.02 31.85 -0.83
N VAL A 220 -17.18 31.21 -1.99
CA VAL A 220 -16.67 31.69 -3.29
C VAL A 220 -17.80 32.27 -4.17
N GLU A 221 -19.05 32.12 -3.74
CA GLU A 221 -20.24 32.82 -4.26
C GLU A 221 -20.56 34.04 -3.39
#